data_AF-A0A5K1HD12-F1
#
_entry.id   AF-A0A5K1HD12-F1
#
_cell.length_a   1.000
_cell.length_b   1.000
_cell.length_c   1.000
_cell.angle_alpha   90.00
_cell.angle_beta   90.00
_cell.angle_gamma   90.00
#
_symmetry.space_group_name_H-M   'P 1'
#
loop_
_entity.id
_entity.type
_entity.pdbx_description
1 polymer ?
#
loop_
_entity_poly.entity_id
_entity_poly.type
_entity_poly.pdbx_seq_one_letter_code
_entity_poly.pdbx_strand_id
1 'polypeptide(L)'
;MVEVECKKLVEKKENPQLESEILARNNAVICNYLSILNLSNKGKPRLPIAEFNSAFLSNFFEPVEAFRIYLSKNPNFNFVNYPFLLSFDYKYKLMQIESIYEQKLSIRKNMENGLSAIFQNIDFNHGIEGLIFLYISVNRHNLLDDSMEKLGKIKQNLKSPLKIEFIGEEGADEGGVKNEYFSLITKAIFNPYLDMFLPKNNGRFYWFNGFSYEIPLRFEFVGMLLGLSLYNSVHLDLHFPDIIYKKLLNRKYEEDHGIEIVEDLKEIEPDVYRTLKDILTTSEDVEEIELYFNIELESFGEKIVEELVEDGSQIK
;
A
#
# COMPACT_ATOMS: atom_id res chain seq x y z
N MET A 1 13.97 6.72 32.65
CA MET A 1 13.11 6.14 33.71
C MET A 1 12.36 4.93 33.17
N VAL A 2 11.56 5.05 32.11
CA VAL A 2 10.89 3.91 31.43
C VAL A 2 11.88 2.85 30.93
N GLU A 3 12.99 3.24 30.29
CA GLU A 3 14.02 2.29 29.84
C GLU A 3 14.69 1.50 31.00
N VAL A 4 14.80 2.13 32.18
CA VAL A 4 15.34 1.52 33.40
C VAL A 4 14.32 0.57 34.02
N GLU A 5 13.04 0.90 33.95
CA GLU A 5 11.94 0.06 34.43
C GLU A 5 11.74 -1.15 33.50
N CYS A 6 11.82 -0.95 32.18
CA CYS A 6 11.86 -1.99 31.16
C CYS A 6 13.08 -2.92 31.31
N LYS A 7 14.26 -2.39 31.67
CA LYS A 7 15.44 -3.22 31.99
C LYS A 7 15.26 -4.04 33.27
N LYS A 8 14.65 -3.48 34.32
CA LYS A 8 14.29 -4.22 35.55
C LYS A 8 13.25 -5.32 35.33
N LEU A 9 12.43 -5.20 34.28
CA LEU A 9 11.45 -6.24 33.89
C LEU A 9 12.13 -7.46 33.25
N VAL A 10 13.25 -7.27 32.54
CA VAL A 10 14.03 -8.36 31.92
C VAL A 10 14.71 -9.28 32.95
N GLU A 11 15.08 -8.74 34.12
CA GLU A 11 15.69 -9.52 35.20
C GLU A 11 14.70 -10.48 35.89
N LYS A 12 13.38 -10.35 35.62
CA LYS A 12 12.31 -11.17 36.21
C LYS A 12 11.66 -12.15 35.22
N LYS A 13 12.43 -12.61 34.23
CA LYS A 13 12.05 -13.44 33.07
C LYS A 13 11.38 -14.81 33.35
N GLU A 14 10.93 -15.11 34.56
CA GLU A 14 10.47 -16.45 34.95
C GLU A 14 8.96 -16.60 35.16
N ASN A 15 8.13 -15.57 34.91
CA ASN A 15 6.68 -15.73 35.09
C ASN A 15 5.79 -14.98 34.06
N PRO A 16 5.31 -15.67 33.02
CA PRO A 16 4.42 -15.11 31.98
C PRO A 16 3.10 -14.51 32.51
N GLN A 17 2.60 -14.99 33.67
CA GLN A 17 1.39 -14.45 34.29
C GLN A 17 1.64 -13.07 34.94
N LEU A 18 2.86 -12.82 35.43
CA LEU A 18 3.24 -11.55 36.03
C LEU A 18 3.45 -10.45 34.98
N GLU A 19 3.90 -10.80 33.77
CA GLU A 19 4.03 -9.89 32.63
C GLU A 19 2.66 -9.38 32.13
N SER A 20 1.67 -10.27 32.08
CA SER A 20 0.27 -9.94 31.79
C SER A 20 -0.36 -9.01 32.83
N GLU A 21 -0.11 -9.25 34.13
CA GLU A 21 -0.65 -8.43 35.22
C GLU A 21 0.01 -7.05 35.33
N ILE A 22 1.32 -6.95 35.09
CA ILE A 22 2.06 -5.68 35.15
C ILE A 22 1.67 -4.78 33.98
N LEU A 23 1.47 -5.34 32.79
CA LEU A 23 1.00 -4.57 31.65
C LEU A 23 -0.44 -4.09 31.86
N ALA A 24 -1.30 -4.93 32.43
CA ALA A 24 -2.64 -4.53 32.84
C ALA A 24 -2.62 -3.38 33.87
N ARG A 25 -1.67 -3.39 34.83
CA ARG A 25 -1.50 -2.34 35.85
C ARG A 25 -0.88 -1.04 35.33
N ASN A 26 0.06 -1.11 34.39
CA ASN A 26 0.83 0.05 33.90
C ASN A 26 0.30 0.62 32.57
N ASN A 27 -0.84 0.11 32.09
CA ASN A 27 -1.49 0.58 30.87
C ASN A 27 -1.58 2.10 30.81
N ALA A 28 -2.00 2.80 31.87
CA ALA A 28 -2.15 4.25 31.84
C ALA A 28 -0.84 5.02 31.56
N VAL A 29 0.30 4.59 32.11
CA VAL A 29 1.59 5.26 31.92
C VAL A 29 2.14 5.02 30.51
N ILE A 30 2.03 3.77 30.03
CA ILE A 30 2.40 3.42 28.65
C ILE A 30 1.48 4.15 27.67
N CYS A 31 0.17 4.20 27.93
CA CYS A 31 -0.81 4.94 27.12
C CYS A 31 -0.50 6.43 27.05
N ASN A 32 -0.16 7.06 28.19
CA ASN A 32 0.20 8.47 28.25
C ASN A 32 1.50 8.75 27.49
N TYR A 33 2.49 7.86 27.59
CA TYR A 33 3.73 8.01 26.85
C TYR A 33 3.50 7.88 25.34
N LEU A 34 2.73 6.87 24.92
CA LEU A 34 2.44 6.62 23.50
C LEU A 34 1.48 7.65 22.90
N SER A 35 0.57 8.22 23.71
CA SER A 35 -0.26 9.35 23.29
C SER A 35 0.57 10.62 23.11
N ILE A 36 1.55 10.89 23.99
CA ILE A 36 2.53 11.96 23.80
C ILE A 36 3.35 11.74 22.53
N LEU A 37 3.88 10.53 22.28
CA LEU A 37 4.61 10.23 21.05
C LEU A 37 3.74 10.39 19.79
N ASN A 38 2.46 9.99 19.85
CA ASN A 38 1.51 10.19 18.76
C ASN A 38 1.21 11.69 18.53
N LEU A 39 1.08 12.48 19.59
CA LEU A 39 0.93 13.94 19.49
C LEU A 39 2.18 14.58 18.89
N SER A 40 3.38 14.15 19.28
CA SER A 40 4.64 14.59 18.68
C SER A 40 4.75 14.21 17.20
N ASN A 41 4.28 13.03 16.80
CA ASN A 41 4.24 12.60 15.40
C ASN A 41 3.21 13.38 14.54
N LYS A 42 2.32 14.14 15.18
CA LYS A 42 1.37 15.03 14.51
C LYS A 42 1.80 16.51 14.55
N GLY A 43 2.85 16.83 15.30
CA GLY A 43 3.41 18.19 15.38
C GLY A 43 4.31 18.52 14.19
N LYS A 44 4.49 19.83 13.93
CA LYS A 44 5.52 20.36 13.02
C LYS A 44 6.66 20.94 13.89
N PRO A 45 7.94 20.53 13.72
CA PRO A 45 8.44 19.56 12.76
C PRO A 45 8.11 18.11 13.16
N ARG A 46 7.86 17.27 12.17
CA ARG A 46 7.58 15.86 12.38
C ARG A 46 8.88 15.13 12.70
N LEU A 47 8.90 14.35 13.78
CA LEU A 47 10.05 13.50 14.10
C LEU A 47 10.17 12.34 13.08
N PRO A 48 11.39 11.93 12.68
CA PRO A 48 11.58 10.79 11.79
C PRO A 48 10.98 9.51 12.40
N ILE A 49 10.35 8.67 11.58
CA ILE A 49 9.69 7.43 12.07
C ILE A 49 10.68 6.47 12.74
N ALA A 50 11.95 6.53 12.34
CA ALA A 50 13.05 5.75 12.94
C ALA A 50 13.25 6.05 14.43
N GLU A 51 12.98 7.29 14.87
CA GLU A 51 13.06 7.69 16.29
C GLU A 51 12.01 6.99 17.16
N PHE A 52 10.95 6.46 16.55
CA PHE A 52 9.87 5.76 17.24
C PHE A 52 9.98 4.23 17.13
N ASN A 53 10.90 3.72 16.31
CA ASN A 53 11.03 2.28 16.10
C ASN A 53 11.72 1.63 17.30
N SER A 54 10.92 1.01 18.16
CA SER A 54 11.39 0.29 19.32
C SER A 54 11.29 -1.21 19.08
N ALA A 55 12.44 -1.86 18.82
CA ALA A 55 12.52 -3.34 18.77
C ALA A 55 11.96 -4.00 20.05
N PHE A 56 11.99 -3.27 21.17
CA PHE A 56 11.42 -3.67 22.44
C PHE A 56 9.90 -3.92 22.37
N LEU A 57 9.12 -3.03 21.73
CA LEU A 57 7.66 -3.17 21.65
C LEU A 57 7.24 -4.33 20.74
N SER A 58 8.00 -4.57 19.66
CA SER A 58 7.71 -5.66 18.71
C SER A 58 7.89 -7.05 19.33
N ASN A 59 8.72 -7.20 20.36
CA ASN A 59 8.96 -8.46 21.06
C ASN A 59 8.01 -8.71 22.24
N PHE A 60 7.20 -7.72 22.62
CA PHE A 60 6.39 -7.81 23.84
C PHE A 60 5.02 -8.50 23.61
N PHE A 61 4.45 -8.39 22.41
CA PHE A 61 3.13 -8.97 22.10
C PHE A 61 3.16 -9.82 20.85
N GLU A 62 2.68 -11.06 20.93
CA GLU A 62 2.47 -11.87 19.74
C GLU A 62 1.44 -11.22 18.80
N PRO A 63 1.73 -11.08 17.48
CA PRO A 63 0.83 -10.43 16.51
C PRO A 63 -0.60 -10.98 16.50
N VAL A 64 -0.76 -12.29 16.70
CA VAL A 64 -2.08 -12.96 16.76
C VAL A 64 -2.90 -12.48 17.94
N GLU A 65 -2.29 -12.32 19.12
CA GLU A 65 -2.95 -11.84 20.32
C GLU A 65 -3.30 -10.35 20.19
N ALA A 66 -2.37 -9.54 19.67
CA ALA A 66 -2.61 -8.13 19.40
C ALA A 66 -3.80 -7.92 18.44
N PHE A 67 -3.88 -8.73 17.37
CA PHE A 67 -5.00 -8.69 16.42
C PHE A 67 -6.31 -9.19 17.06
N ARG A 68 -6.27 -10.21 17.91
CA ARG A 68 -7.47 -10.67 18.66
C ARG A 68 -8.03 -9.56 19.56
N ILE A 69 -7.15 -8.86 20.28
CA ILE A 69 -7.54 -7.71 21.11
C ILE A 69 -8.11 -6.60 20.23
N TYR A 70 -7.53 -6.36 19.05
CA TYR A 70 -8.04 -5.39 18.07
C TYR A 70 -9.47 -5.70 17.66
N LEU A 71 -9.75 -6.95 17.29
CA LEU A 71 -11.10 -7.38 16.91
C LEU A 71 -12.12 -7.30 18.05
N SER A 72 -11.68 -7.45 19.31
CA SER A 72 -12.57 -7.35 20.47
C SER A 72 -13.15 -5.94 20.69
N LYS A 73 -12.66 -4.93 19.95
CA LYS A 73 -13.04 -3.51 20.09
C LYS A 73 -12.96 -3.02 21.54
N ASN A 74 -12.03 -3.58 22.31
CA ASN A 74 -11.83 -3.20 23.70
C ASN A 74 -11.50 -1.70 23.76
N PRO A 75 -12.19 -0.90 24.58
CA PRO A 75 -11.90 0.53 24.73
C PRO A 75 -10.51 0.78 25.34
N ASN A 76 -9.90 -0.24 25.92
CA ASN A 76 -8.52 -0.19 26.40
C ASN A 76 -7.52 -0.12 25.24
N PHE A 77 -6.32 0.30 25.58
CA PHE A 77 -5.24 0.52 24.63
C PHE A 77 -4.89 -0.70 23.79
N ASN A 78 -4.61 -0.45 22.50
CA ASN A 78 -4.17 -1.44 21.54
C ASN A 78 -3.01 -0.90 20.70
N PHE A 79 -1.86 -1.59 20.72
CA PHE A 79 -0.67 -1.23 19.96
C PHE A 79 -0.87 -1.21 18.43
N VAL A 80 -1.82 -2.00 17.90
CA VAL A 80 -2.19 -2.00 16.47
C VAL A 80 -2.71 -0.63 16.02
N ASN A 81 -3.31 0.14 16.93
CA ASN A 81 -3.76 1.51 16.64
C ASN A 81 -2.60 2.54 16.56
N TYR A 82 -1.36 2.10 16.81
CA TYR A 82 -0.17 2.93 16.74
C TYR A 82 0.91 2.28 15.84
N PRO A 83 0.65 2.12 14.51
CA PRO A 83 1.54 1.37 13.62
C PRO A 83 2.97 1.94 13.52
N PHE A 84 3.17 3.22 13.82
CA PHE A 84 4.49 3.87 13.81
C PHE A 84 5.45 3.31 14.88
N LEU A 85 4.92 2.65 15.91
CA LEU A 85 5.70 1.99 16.97
C LEU A 85 6.13 0.57 16.59
N LEU A 86 5.53 0.01 15.55
CA LEU A 86 5.70 -1.38 15.16
C LEU A 86 6.80 -1.50 14.11
N SER A 87 7.69 -2.49 14.30
CA SER A 87 8.69 -2.83 13.30
C SER A 87 8.03 -3.27 11.99
N PHE A 88 8.81 -3.24 10.91
CA PHE A 88 8.36 -3.71 9.59
C PHE A 88 7.86 -5.16 9.65
N ASP A 89 8.64 -6.07 10.23
CA ASP A 89 8.29 -7.49 10.33
C ASP A 89 6.99 -7.73 11.10
N TYR A 90 6.77 -6.95 12.16
CA TYR A 90 5.55 -7.02 12.95
C TYR A 90 4.32 -6.58 12.15
N LYS A 91 4.42 -5.44 11.45
CA LYS A 91 3.35 -4.94 10.58
C LYS A 91 3.05 -5.90 9.45
N TYR A 92 4.08 -6.45 8.82
CA TYR A 92 3.95 -7.45 7.78
C TYR A 92 3.17 -8.66 8.27
N LYS A 93 3.55 -9.23 9.43
CA LYS A 93 2.82 -10.35 10.06
C LYS A 93 1.37 -9.99 10.41
N LEU A 94 1.12 -8.79 10.96
CA LEU A 94 -0.24 -8.32 11.24
C LEU A 94 -1.09 -8.25 9.97
N MET A 95 -0.57 -7.69 8.88
CA MET A 95 -1.27 -7.60 7.60
C MET A 95 -1.60 -8.99 7.03
N GLN A 96 -0.70 -9.97 7.17
CA GLN A 96 -0.99 -11.35 6.78
C GLN A 96 -2.12 -11.96 7.61
N ILE A 97 -2.10 -11.75 8.95
CA ILE A 97 -3.14 -12.23 9.86
C ILE A 97 -4.49 -11.59 9.52
N GLU A 98 -4.51 -10.29 9.30
CA GLU A 98 -5.71 -9.54 8.89
C GLU A 98 -6.27 -10.07 7.56
N SER A 99 -5.41 -10.28 6.57
CA SER A 99 -5.81 -10.82 5.27
C SER A 99 -6.43 -12.22 5.40
N ILE A 100 -5.82 -13.12 6.17
CA ILE A 100 -6.37 -14.46 6.45
C ILE A 100 -7.72 -14.37 7.16
N TYR A 101 -7.87 -13.44 8.10
CA TYR A 101 -9.12 -13.23 8.84
C TYR A 101 -10.25 -12.75 7.92
N GLU A 102 -9.98 -11.72 7.12
CA GLU A 102 -10.94 -11.17 6.16
C GLU A 102 -11.31 -12.21 5.08
N GLN A 103 -10.38 -13.07 4.66
CA GLN A 103 -10.65 -14.20 3.75
C GLN A 103 -11.66 -15.17 4.34
N LYS A 104 -11.49 -15.54 5.61
CA LYS A 104 -12.44 -16.42 6.32
C LYS A 104 -13.83 -15.79 6.45
N LEU A 105 -13.89 -14.48 6.68
CA LEU A 105 -15.17 -13.76 6.69
C LEU A 105 -15.82 -13.73 5.32
N SER A 106 -15.04 -13.52 4.25
CA SER A 106 -15.54 -13.57 2.88
C SER A 106 -16.11 -14.95 2.56
N ILE A 107 -15.39 -16.03 2.88
CA ILE A 107 -15.88 -17.41 2.67
C ILE A 107 -17.20 -17.64 3.41
N ARG A 108 -17.27 -17.24 4.69
CA ARG A 108 -18.51 -17.39 5.48
C ARG A 108 -19.68 -16.68 4.82
N LYS A 109 -19.49 -15.41 4.44
CA LYS A 109 -20.53 -14.60 3.79
C LYS A 109 -20.95 -15.20 2.45
N ASN A 110 -19.99 -15.68 1.66
CA ASN A 110 -20.25 -16.30 0.37
C ASN A 110 -21.01 -17.62 0.52
N MET A 111 -20.66 -18.42 1.53
CA MET A 111 -21.38 -19.65 1.85
C MET A 111 -22.81 -19.37 2.29
N GLU A 112 -23.02 -18.40 3.18
CA GLU A 112 -24.36 -18.03 3.66
C GLU A 112 -25.28 -17.56 2.52
N ASN A 113 -24.76 -16.71 1.63
CA ASN A 113 -25.54 -16.17 0.50
C ASN A 113 -25.63 -17.13 -0.69
N GLY A 114 -24.59 -17.93 -0.92
CA GLY A 114 -24.41 -18.75 -2.11
C GLY A 114 -24.96 -20.16 -2.00
N LEU A 115 -24.98 -20.77 -0.80
CA LEU A 115 -25.52 -22.13 -0.63
C LEU A 115 -26.99 -22.22 -1.06
N SER A 116 -27.81 -21.25 -0.67
CA SER A 116 -29.21 -21.17 -1.10
C SER A 116 -29.36 -21.07 -2.62
N ALA A 117 -28.48 -20.31 -3.27
CA ALA A 117 -28.50 -20.11 -4.72
C ALA A 117 -27.97 -21.34 -5.50
N ILE A 118 -27.03 -22.11 -4.94
CA ILE A 118 -26.59 -23.41 -5.50
C ILE A 118 -27.75 -24.41 -5.50
N PHE A 119 -28.51 -24.50 -4.40
CA PHE A 119 -29.69 -25.38 -4.35
C PHE A 119 -30.80 -24.97 -5.33
N GLN A 120 -30.78 -23.73 -5.83
CA GLN A 120 -31.70 -23.21 -6.83
C GLN A 120 -31.19 -23.37 -8.28
N ASN A 121 -30.08 -24.08 -8.51
CA ASN A 121 -29.43 -24.24 -9.83
C ASN A 121 -29.09 -22.92 -10.53
N ILE A 122 -28.75 -21.87 -9.76
CA ILE A 122 -28.13 -20.68 -10.35
C ILE A 122 -26.67 -21.04 -10.64
N ASP A 123 -26.27 -20.92 -11.90
CA ASP A 123 -24.95 -21.34 -12.37
C ASP A 123 -23.86 -20.49 -11.70
N PHE A 124 -23.19 -21.05 -10.69
CA PHE A 124 -21.97 -20.48 -10.15
C PHE A 124 -20.81 -21.09 -10.92
N ASN A 125 -20.01 -20.24 -11.57
CA ASN A 125 -18.71 -20.64 -12.08
C ASN A 125 -17.93 -21.35 -10.95
N HIS A 126 -17.63 -22.63 -11.12
CA HIS A 126 -16.91 -23.51 -10.18
C HIS A 126 -17.70 -23.97 -8.93
N GLY A 127 -19.03 -23.86 -8.90
CA GLY A 127 -19.87 -24.45 -7.86
C GLY A 127 -19.50 -24.02 -6.43
N ILE A 128 -19.38 -24.98 -5.51
CA ILE A 128 -18.99 -24.71 -4.10
C ILE A 128 -17.60 -24.08 -4.01
N GLU A 129 -16.68 -24.45 -4.90
CA GLU A 129 -15.34 -23.89 -4.87
C GLU A 129 -15.36 -22.38 -5.16
N GLY A 130 -16.24 -21.92 -6.07
CA GLY A 130 -16.43 -20.49 -6.33
C GLY A 130 -16.99 -19.69 -5.15
N LEU A 131 -17.54 -20.35 -4.12
CA LEU A 131 -17.91 -19.72 -2.85
C LEU A 131 -16.72 -19.56 -1.91
N ILE A 132 -15.72 -20.44 -2.03
CA ILE A 132 -14.53 -20.46 -1.19
C ILE A 132 -13.45 -19.56 -1.77
N PHE A 133 -13.17 -19.69 -3.06
CA PHE A 133 -12.06 -19.02 -3.73
C PHE A 133 -12.54 -18.05 -4.80
N LEU A 134 -11.74 -17.00 -4.98
CA LEU A 134 -11.76 -16.20 -6.18
C LEU A 134 -10.99 -16.94 -7.27
N TYR A 135 -11.71 -17.56 -8.21
CA TYR A 135 -11.10 -18.28 -9.33
C TYR A 135 -10.77 -17.35 -10.49
N ILE A 136 -9.49 -17.34 -10.89
CA ILE A 136 -9.02 -16.67 -12.10
C ILE A 136 -8.32 -17.72 -12.97
N SER A 137 -9.04 -18.20 -13.96
CA SER A 137 -8.50 -19.07 -15.01
C SER A 137 -8.01 -18.18 -16.16
N VAL A 138 -6.84 -18.36 -16.75
CA VAL A 138 -6.30 -17.42 -17.76
C VAL A 138 -5.48 -18.14 -18.81
N ASN A 139 -5.47 -17.64 -20.04
CA ASN A 139 -4.51 -18.07 -21.04
C ASN A 139 -3.18 -17.34 -20.81
N ARG A 140 -2.09 -18.10 -20.68
CA ARG A 140 -0.73 -17.55 -20.49
C ARG A 140 -0.33 -16.55 -21.57
N HIS A 141 -0.80 -16.74 -22.80
CA HIS A 141 -0.50 -15.87 -23.94
C HIS A 141 -1.38 -14.62 -24.03
N ASN A 142 -2.50 -14.58 -23.29
CA ASN A 142 -3.44 -13.45 -23.27
C ASN A 142 -3.70 -12.96 -21.84
N LEU A 143 -2.66 -12.99 -21.01
CA LEU A 143 -2.80 -12.88 -19.56
C LEU A 143 -3.49 -11.59 -19.11
N LEU A 144 -3.13 -10.44 -19.70
CA LEU A 144 -3.65 -9.14 -19.31
C LEU A 144 -5.15 -9.02 -19.59
N ASP A 145 -5.55 -9.25 -20.84
CA ASP A 145 -6.93 -9.07 -21.28
C ASP A 145 -7.86 -10.10 -20.62
N ASP A 146 -7.43 -11.37 -20.49
CA ASP A 146 -8.20 -12.40 -19.79
C ASP A 146 -8.40 -12.05 -18.30
N SER A 147 -7.34 -11.57 -17.63
CA SER A 147 -7.43 -11.15 -16.24
C SER A 147 -8.34 -9.94 -16.07
N MET A 148 -8.24 -8.95 -16.96
CA MET A 148 -9.10 -7.77 -16.94
C MET A 148 -10.57 -8.13 -17.16
N GLU A 149 -10.86 -8.99 -18.12
CA GLU A 149 -12.22 -9.43 -18.39
C GLU A 149 -12.82 -10.17 -17.18
N LYS A 150 -12.04 -11.06 -16.55
CA LYS A 150 -12.50 -11.83 -15.39
C LYS A 150 -12.69 -10.95 -14.17
N LEU A 151 -11.69 -10.17 -13.81
CA LEU A 151 -11.75 -9.28 -12.64
C LEU A 151 -12.77 -8.15 -12.83
N GLY A 152 -12.95 -7.63 -14.04
CA GLY A 152 -13.95 -6.59 -14.34
C GLY A 152 -15.40 -7.06 -14.16
N LYS A 153 -15.67 -8.37 -14.28
CA LYS A 153 -16.99 -8.96 -14.02
C LYS A 153 -17.26 -9.22 -12.53
N ILE A 154 -16.20 -9.22 -11.71
CA ILE A 154 -16.27 -9.62 -10.30
C ILE A 154 -16.62 -8.40 -9.45
N LYS A 155 -17.90 -8.30 -9.07
CA LYS A 155 -18.42 -7.21 -8.22
C LYS A 155 -18.35 -7.53 -6.71
N GLN A 156 -18.10 -8.79 -6.36
CA GLN A 156 -18.07 -9.31 -4.98
C GLN A 156 -16.91 -10.30 -4.85
N ASN A 157 -16.49 -10.64 -3.63
CA ASN A 157 -15.51 -11.72 -3.37
C ASN A 157 -14.03 -11.43 -3.71
N LEU A 158 -13.66 -10.17 -4.01
CA LEU A 158 -12.24 -9.79 -4.16
C LEU A 158 -11.38 -10.05 -2.91
N LYS A 159 -12.05 -10.20 -1.75
CA LYS A 159 -11.46 -10.58 -0.47
C LYS A 159 -11.46 -12.09 -0.19
N SER A 160 -11.88 -12.93 -1.13
CA SER A 160 -11.75 -14.38 -1.00
C SER A 160 -10.32 -14.82 -1.31
N PRO A 161 -9.83 -15.95 -0.77
CA PRO A 161 -8.56 -16.52 -1.18
C PRO A 161 -8.49 -16.70 -2.70
N LEU A 162 -7.38 -16.31 -3.30
CA LEU A 162 -7.20 -16.36 -4.76
C LEU A 162 -6.74 -17.75 -5.19
N LYS A 163 -7.39 -18.29 -6.23
CA LYS A 163 -6.95 -19.49 -6.94
C LYS A 163 -6.75 -19.17 -8.42
N ILE A 164 -5.56 -19.48 -8.92
CA ILE A 164 -5.16 -19.24 -10.31
C ILE A 164 -5.10 -20.57 -11.04
N GLU A 165 -5.55 -20.57 -12.29
CA GLU A 165 -5.40 -21.68 -13.23
C GLU A 165 -4.90 -21.14 -14.58
N PHE A 166 -3.87 -21.76 -15.15
CA PHE A 166 -3.51 -21.53 -16.55
C PHE A 166 -4.24 -22.54 -17.41
N ILE A 167 -5.04 -22.05 -18.37
CA ILE A 167 -5.91 -22.91 -19.18
C ILE A 167 -5.07 -23.92 -19.97
N GLY A 168 -5.34 -25.21 -19.75
CA GLY A 168 -4.64 -26.31 -20.42
C GLY A 168 -3.31 -26.73 -19.77
N GLU A 169 -2.99 -26.19 -18.60
CA GLU A 169 -1.79 -26.55 -17.84
C GLU A 169 -2.16 -27.25 -16.52
N GLU A 170 -1.46 -28.32 -16.16
CA GLU A 170 -1.64 -28.98 -14.86
C GLU A 170 -0.91 -28.19 -13.77
N GLY A 171 -1.68 -27.53 -12.89
CA GLY A 171 -1.15 -26.85 -11.71
C GLY A 171 -0.89 -27.82 -10.56
N ALA A 172 0.36 -28.25 -10.37
CA ALA A 172 0.73 -29.18 -9.29
C ALA A 172 0.91 -28.50 -7.91
N ASP A 173 1.23 -27.20 -7.90
CA ASP A 173 1.45 -26.40 -6.69
C ASP A 173 0.70 -25.06 -6.78
N GLU A 174 -0.40 -24.95 -6.03
CA GLU A 174 -1.25 -23.75 -6.00
C GLU A 174 -0.49 -22.49 -5.56
N GLY A 175 0.53 -22.63 -4.69
CA GLY A 175 1.36 -21.51 -4.25
C GLY A 175 2.28 -21.01 -5.37
N GLY A 176 2.93 -21.95 -6.07
CA GLY A 176 3.79 -21.66 -7.21
C GLY A 176 3.05 -20.97 -8.36
N VAL A 177 1.88 -21.51 -8.74
CA VAL A 177 1.06 -20.96 -9.84
C VAL A 177 0.61 -19.53 -9.56
N LYS A 178 0.21 -19.23 -8.31
CA LYS A 178 -0.18 -17.87 -7.91
C LYS A 178 0.99 -16.88 -8.02
N ASN A 179 2.18 -17.26 -7.52
CA ASN A 179 3.36 -16.40 -7.60
C ASN A 179 3.81 -16.18 -9.05
N GLU A 180 3.73 -17.22 -9.88
CA GLU A 180 4.03 -17.12 -11.30
C GLU A 180 3.07 -16.16 -12.01
N TYR A 181 1.75 -16.28 -11.77
CA TYR A 181 0.75 -15.38 -12.32
C TYR A 181 1.04 -13.92 -12.00
N PHE A 182 1.30 -13.60 -10.72
CA PHE A 182 1.64 -12.24 -10.33
C PHE A 182 2.95 -11.75 -10.97
N SER A 183 3.95 -12.61 -11.10
CA SER A 183 5.19 -12.26 -11.82
C SER A 183 4.92 -11.92 -13.29
N LEU A 184 4.13 -12.74 -13.99
CA LEU A 184 3.85 -12.55 -15.41
C LEU A 184 2.96 -11.34 -15.67
N ILE A 185 1.90 -11.14 -14.87
CA ILE A 185 0.98 -10.02 -15.06
C ILE A 185 1.66 -8.69 -14.74
N THR A 186 2.52 -8.64 -13.70
CA THR A 186 3.33 -7.45 -13.42
C THR A 186 4.26 -7.15 -14.60
N LYS A 187 4.98 -8.14 -15.14
CA LYS A 187 5.81 -7.93 -16.34
C LYS A 187 5.00 -7.44 -17.55
N ALA A 188 3.78 -7.94 -17.72
CA ALA A 188 2.90 -7.48 -18.79
C ALA A 188 2.54 -6.00 -18.60
N ILE A 189 2.05 -5.60 -17.43
CA ILE A 189 1.60 -4.23 -17.12
C ILE A 189 2.70 -3.18 -17.28
N PHE A 190 3.91 -3.51 -16.83
CA PHE A 190 5.05 -2.59 -16.88
C PHE A 190 5.88 -2.75 -18.16
N ASN A 191 5.33 -3.43 -19.16
CA ASN A 191 5.90 -3.46 -20.49
C ASN A 191 5.76 -2.06 -21.12
N PRO A 192 6.86 -1.42 -21.58
CA PRO A 192 6.79 -0.10 -22.22
C PRO A 192 5.86 -0.04 -23.43
N TYR A 193 5.61 -1.17 -24.12
CA TYR A 193 4.68 -1.24 -25.25
C TYR A 193 3.20 -1.05 -24.87
N LEU A 194 2.82 -1.28 -23.60
CA LEU A 194 1.47 -0.95 -23.12
C LEU A 194 1.28 0.53 -22.84
N ASP A 195 2.36 1.32 -22.86
CA ASP A 195 2.28 2.78 -22.75
C ASP A 195 1.67 3.33 -21.44
N MET A 196 1.48 2.49 -20.41
CA MET A 196 0.90 2.89 -19.12
C MET A 196 1.94 3.50 -18.18
N PHE A 197 3.12 2.89 -18.13
CA PHE A 197 4.20 3.25 -17.21
C PHE A 197 5.53 3.26 -17.94
N LEU A 198 6.40 4.18 -17.54
CA LEU A 198 7.74 4.34 -18.07
C LEU A 198 8.77 4.08 -16.98
N PRO A 199 9.85 3.31 -17.27
CA PRO A 199 10.97 3.19 -16.35
C PRO A 199 11.68 4.55 -16.25
N LYS A 200 11.92 5.01 -15.03
CA LYS A 200 12.67 6.24 -14.73
C LYS A 200 13.93 5.89 -13.93
N ASN A 201 14.88 6.83 -13.91
CA ASN A 201 16.14 6.69 -13.17
C ASN A 201 16.86 5.36 -13.45
N ASN A 202 17.14 5.08 -14.72
CA ASN A 202 17.78 3.84 -15.21
C ASN A 202 17.04 2.55 -14.80
N GLY A 203 15.71 2.58 -14.70
CA GLY A 203 14.89 1.42 -14.36
C GLY A 203 14.75 1.15 -12.86
N ARG A 204 15.12 2.13 -12.01
CA ARG A 204 14.98 2.00 -10.55
C ARG A 204 13.52 1.99 -10.09
N PHE A 205 12.65 2.71 -10.78
CA PHE A 205 11.22 2.73 -10.51
C PHE A 205 10.42 2.98 -11.80
N TYR A 206 9.12 2.71 -11.73
CA TYR A 206 8.17 3.02 -12.79
C TYR A 206 7.37 4.28 -12.45
N TRP A 207 7.15 5.13 -13.45
CA TRP A 207 6.31 6.33 -13.35
C TRP A 207 5.17 6.26 -14.37
N PHE A 208 4.07 6.96 -14.10
CA PHE A 208 2.94 7.02 -15.02
C PHE A 208 3.36 7.71 -16.32
N ASN A 209 2.98 7.16 -17.47
CA ASN A 209 3.08 7.92 -18.70
C ASN A 209 1.96 8.97 -18.72
N GLY A 210 2.31 10.25 -18.57
CA GLY A 210 1.35 11.36 -18.62
C GLY A 210 0.65 11.52 -19.97
N PHE A 211 1.22 10.95 -21.04
CA PHE A 211 0.70 10.98 -22.40
C PHE A 211 0.09 9.65 -22.85
N SER A 212 -0.15 8.73 -21.90
CA SER A 212 -0.75 7.44 -22.20
C SER A 212 -2.11 7.59 -22.86
N TYR A 213 -2.34 6.90 -23.98
CA TYR A 213 -3.68 6.76 -24.59
C TYR A 213 -4.50 5.62 -23.98
N GLU A 214 -3.98 4.97 -22.94
CA GLU A 214 -4.65 3.86 -22.29
C GLU A 214 -5.88 4.29 -21.49
N ILE A 215 -6.86 3.40 -21.47
CA ILE A 215 -8.14 3.69 -20.80
C ILE A 215 -7.97 3.70 -19.27
N PRO A 216 -8.68 4.58 -18.53
CA PRO A 216 -8.60 4.66 -17.07
C PRO A 216 -8.84 3.32 -16.35
N LEU A 217 -9.68 2.45 -16.93
CA LEU A 217 -9.99 1.13 -16.38
C LEU A 217 -8.75 0.22 -16.29
N ARG A 218 -7.73 0.40 -17.15
CA ARG A 218 -6.48 -0.35 -17.02
C ARG A 218 -5.72 0.06 -15.76
N PHE A 219 -5.65 1.35 -15.43
CA PHE A 219 -5.03 1.81 -14.20
C PHE A 219 -5.79 1.35 -12.95
N GLU A 220 -7.12 1.33 -13.00
CA GLU A 220 -7.96 0.74 -11.93
C GLU A 220 -7.63 -0.74 -11.73
N PHE A 221 -7.49 -1.49 -12.83
CA PHE A 221 -7.09 -2.90 -12.80
C PHE A 221 -5.71 -3.11 -12.17
N VAL A 222 -4.72 -2.26 -12.47
CA VAL A 222 -3.40 -2.32 -11.81
C VAL A 222 -3.57 -2.11 -10.29
N GLY A 223 -4.36 -1.12 -9.87
CA GLY A 223 -4.68 -0.91 -8.46
C GLY A 223 -5.32 -2.13 -7.80
N MET A 224 -6.24 -2.79 -8.51
CA MET A 224 -6.88 -4.02 -8.04
C MET A 224 -5.87 -5.17 -7.88
N LEU A 225 -4.95 -5.36 -8.84
CA LEU A 225 -3.90 -6.38 -8.75
C LEU A 225 -2.93 -6.12 -7.61
N LEU A 226 -2.56 -4.87 -7.35
CA LEU A 226 -1.74 -4.48 -6.19
C LEU A 226 -2.46 -4.81 -4.88
N GLY A 227 -3.76 -4.54 -4.81
CA GLY A 227 -4.59 -4.94 -3.66
C GLY A 227 -4.67 -6.45 -3.49
N LEU A 228 -4.90 -7.18 -4.59
CA LEU A 228 -4.97 -8.64 -4.59
C LEU A 228 -3.65 -9.29 -4.19
N SER A 229 -2.50 -8.78 -4.65
CA SER A 229 -1.19 -9.32 -4.28
C SER A 229 -0.92 -9.16 -2.79
N LEU A 230 -1.16 -7.96 -2.24
CA LEU A 230 -1.02 -7.68 -0.81
C LEU A 230 -1.88 -8.62 0.03
N TYR A 231 -3.16 -8.73 -0.33
CA TYR A 231 -4.13 -9.53 0.39
C TYR A 231 -3.88 -11.04 0.28
N ASN A 232 -3.18 -11.47 -0.77
CA ASN A 232 -2.77 -12.87 -0.96
C ASN A 232 -1.32 -13.14 -0.54
N SER A 233 -0.68 -12.19 0.16
CA SER A 233 0.71 -12.27 0.64
C SER A 233 1.72 -12.58 -0.46
N VAL A 234 1.51 -12.01 -1.65
CA VAL A 234 2.40 -12.16 -2.81
C VAL A 234 3.23 -10.89 -2.98
N HIS A 235 4.54 -11.05 -3.03
CA HIS A 235 5.47 -9.96 -3.33
C HIS A 235 5.53 -9.73 -4.83
N LEU A 236 5.43 -8.47 -5.24
CA LEU A 236 5.60 -8.07 -6.63
C LEU A 236 6.99 -7.48 -6.81
N ASP A 237 7.64 -7.82 -7.91
CA ASP A 237 8.88 -7.16 -8.34
C ASP A 237 8.53 -5.85 -9.07
N LEU A 238 8.07 -4.87 -8.27
CA LEU A 238 7.58 -3.58 -8.74
C LEU A 238 8.00 -2.49 -7.76
N HIS A 239 8.54 -1.42 -8.30
CA HIS A 239 9.00 -0.27 -7.55
C HIS A 239 8.34 1.00 -8.08
N PHE A 240 7.56 1.65 -7.23
CA PHE A 240 7.12 3.04 -7.43
C PHE A 240 7.95 3.98 -6.55
N PRO A 241 8.07 5.26 -6.89
CA PRO A 241 8.70 6.24 -6.01
C PRO A 241 7.83 6.51 -4.77
N ASP A 242 8.44 7.05 -3.72
CA ASP A 242 7.83 7.20 -2.40
C ASP A 242 6.51 8.00 -2.43
N ILE A 243 6.42 8.98 -3.34
CA ILE A 243 5.22 9.83 -3.52
C ILE A 243 3.96 9.01 -3.82
N ILE A 244 4.07 7.86 -4.50
CA ILE A 244 2.91 7.03 -4.83
C ILE A 244 2.38 6.36 -3.57
N TYR A 245 3.26 5.81 -2.73
CA TYR A 245 2.86 5.21 -1.46
C TYR A 245 2.30 6.26 -0.51
N LYS A 246 2.90 7.46 -0.49
CA LYS A 246 2.38 8.62 0.23
C LYS A 246 0.97 8.97 -0.22
N LYS A 247 0.72 9.06 -1.54
CA LYS A 247 -0.61 9.31 -2.12
C LYS A 247 -1.63 8.22 -1.79
N LEU A 248 -1.22 6.95 -1.78
CA LEU A 248 -2.08 5.83 -1.38
C LEU A 248 -2.43 5.87 0.12
N LEU A 249 -1.51 6.32 0.97
CA LEU A 249 -1.72 6.44 2.42
C LEU A 249 -2.56 7.66 2.81
N ASN A 250 -2.46 8.77 2.08
CA ASN A 250 -3.13 10.02 2.38
C ASN A 250 -4.25 10.32 1.38
N ARG A 251 -5.51 10.05 1.77
CA ARG A 251 -6.69 10.59 1.08
C ARG A 251 -6.84 12.12 1.24
N LYS A 252 -5.93 12.79 1.97
CA LYS A 252 -5.92 14.23 2.28
C LYS A 252 -4.56 14.88 1.95
N TYR A 253 -3.95 14.51 0.82
CA TYR A 253 -2.74 15.21 0.35
C TYR A 253 -3.00 16.67 -0.09
N GLU A 254 -4.27 17.09 -0.12
CA GLU A 254 -4.71 18.31 -0.80
C GLU A 254 -4.60 19.60 0.03
N GLU A 255 -4.44 19.57 1.36
CA GLU A 255 -4.74 20.77 2.16
C GLU A 255 -3.54 21.54 2.79
N ASP A 256 -2.30 21.03 2.91
CA ASP A 256 -1.23 21.82 3.61
C ASP A 256 0.25 21.38 3.42
N HIS A 257 0.63 20.72 2.31
CA HIS A 257 1.93 20.03 2.21
C HIS A 257 2.85 20.43 1.03
N GLY A 258 2.69 21.60 0.41
CA GLY A 258 3.48 22.01 -0.77
C GLY A 258 5.01 21.84 -0.65
N ILE A 259 5.58 22.02 0.55
CA ILE A 259 7.03 21.83 0.80
C ILE A 259 7.44 20.35 0.77
N GLU A 260 6.59 19.43 1.24
CA GLU A 260 6.86 17.99 1.16
C GLU A 260 6.85 17.50 -0.30
N ILE A 261 6.01 18.11 -1.14
CA ILE A 261 5.92 17.80 -2.58
C ILE A 261 7.22 18.18 -3.30
N VAL A 262 7.84 19.32 -2.96
CA VAL A 262 9.14 19.69 -3.56
C VAL A 262 10.20 18.66 -3.19
N GLU A 263 10.27 18.20 -1.94
CA GLU A 263 11.25 17.16 -1.56
C GLU A 263 11.04 15.84 -2.31
N ASP A 264 9.80 15.50 -2.66
CA ASP A 264 9.49 14.30 -3.45
C ASP A 264 10.02 14.38 -4.89
N LEU A 265 10.16 15.58 -5.46
CA LEU A 265 10.76 15.78 -6.79
C LEU A 265 12.22 15.32 -6.83
N LYS A 266 12.92 15.28 -5.70
CA LYS A 266 14.30 14.81 -5.64
C LYS A 266 14.48 13.39 -6.19
N GLU A 267 13.48 12.52 -6.01
CA GLU A 267 13.51 11.15 -6.53
C GLU A 267 13.02 11.08 -7.98
N ILE A 268 12.01 11.88 -8.34
CA ILE A 268 11.25 11.75 -9.59
C ILE A 268 11.88 12.60 -10.71
N GLU A 269 12.14 13.87 -10.42
CA GLU A 269 12.67 14.89 -11.34
C GLU A 269 13.77 15.70 -10.63
N PRO A 270 14.98 15.12 -10.47
CA PRO A 270 16.04 15.69 -9.63
C PRO A 270 16.56 17.04 -10.11
N ASP A 271 16.51 17.32 -11.42
CA ASP A 271 16.94 18.59 -11.97
C ASP A 271 15.93 19.70 -11.67
N VAL A 272 14.62 19.41 -11.81
CA VAL A 272 13.55 20.32 -11.39
C VAL A 272 13.65 20.61 -9.89
N TYR A 273 13.90 19.59 -9.06
CA TYR A 273 14.13 19.76 -7.62
C TYR A 273 15.26 20.75 -7.33
N ARG A 274 16.42 20.60 -7.99
CA ARG A 274 17.57 21.50 -7.79
C ARG A 274 17.22 22.92 -8.19
N THR A 275 16.65 23.11 -9.39
CA THR A 275 16.27 24.45 -9.87
C THR A 275 15.29 25.13 -8.92
N LEU A 276 14.26 24.43 -8.45
CA LEU A 276 13.31 24.99 -7.48
C LEU A 276 13.97 25.32 -6.14
N LYS A 277 14.91 24.50 -5.67
CA LYS A 277 15.68 24.78 -4.45
C LYS A 277 16.60 25.98 -4.61
N ASP A 278 17.25 26.11 -5.75
CA ASP A 278 18.12 27.23 -6.07
C ASP A 278 17.29 28.52 -6.08
N ILE A 279 16.16 28.56 -6.80
CA ILE A 279 15.23 29.70 -6.81
C ILE A 279 14.76 30.05 -5.39
N LEU A 280 14.39 29.06 -4.58
CA LEU A 280 13.90 29.27 -3.22
C LEU A 280 14.96 29.82 -2.25
N THR A 281 16.24 29.54 -2.50
CA THR A 281 17.34 29.89 -1.58
C THR A 281 18.22 31.04 -2.06
N THR A 282 18.10 31.40 -3.33
CA THR A 282 18.83 32.50 -3.95
C THR A 282 18.48 33.84 -3.30
N SER A 283 19.50 34.70 -3.16
CA SER A 283 19.36 36.09 -2.71
C SER A 283 19.31 37.10 -3.86
N GLU A 284 19.46 36.62 -5.09
CA GLU A 284 19.40 37.38 -6.33
C GLU A 284 17.94 37.62 -6.75
N ASP A 285 17.73 38.62 -7.62
CA ASP A 285 16.40 38.93 -8.12
C ASP A 285 15.96 37.86 -9.14
N VAL A 286 14.89 37.14 -8.79
CA VAL A 286 14.35 36.07 -9.63
C VAL A 286 13.54 36.60 -10.81
N GLU A 287 13.23 37.90 -10.86
CA GLU A 287 12.57 38.53 -12.01
C GLU A 287 13.38 38.40 -13.30
N GLU A 288 14.70 38.21 -13.23
CA GLU A 288 15.55 38.02 -14.41
C GLU A 288 15.42 36.63 -15.07
N ILE A 289 14.83 35.65 -14.37
CA ILE A 289 14.84 34.23 -14.79
C ILE A 289 13.72 33.91 -15.82
N GLU A 290 12.88 34.89 -16.19
CA GLU A 290 11.80 34.76 -17.21
C GLU A 290 10.94 33.50 -17.06
N LEU A 291 10.67 33.11 -15.80
CA LEU A 291 9.75 32.02 -15.49
C LEU A 291 8.32 32.52 -15.46
N TYR A 292 7.39 31.63 -15.79
CA TYR A 292 5.96 31.88 -15.75
C TYR A 292 5.27 30.73 -15.01
N PHE A 293 4.01 30.91 -14.62
CA PHE A 293 3.21 29.85 -14.02
C PHE A 293 2.67 28.87 -15.09
N ASN A 294 3.56 28.33 -15.91
CA ASN A 294 3.29 27.27 -16.88
C ASN A 294 4.41 26.23 -16.87
N ILE A 295 4.17 25.09 -17.52
CA ILE A 295 5.16 24.05 -17.73
C ILE A 295 5.18 23.66 -19.21
N GLU A 296 6.37 23.52 -19.78
CA GLU A 296 6.56 22.92 -21.09
C GLU A 296 6.77 21.41 -20.93
N LEU A 297 5.92 20.62 -21.57
CA LEU A 297 6.03 19.18 -21.66
C LEU A 297 6.30 18.79 -23.11
N GLU A 298 7.06 17.71 -23.33
CA GLU A 298 7.32 17.18 -24.67
C GLU A 298 6.61 15.84 -24.85
N SER A 299 5.81 15.73 -25.90
CA SER A 299 5.09 14.50 -26.27
C SER A 299 5.20 14.29 -27.77
N PHE A 300 5.72 13.13 -28.21
CA PHE A 300 5.93 12.79 -29.61
C PHE A 300 6.68 13.86 -30.45
N GLY A 301 7.58 14.62 -29.80
CA GLY A 301 8.33 15.71 -30.43
C GLY A 301 7.57 17.02 -30.57
N GLU A 302 6.31 17.08 -30.10
CA GLU A 302 5.54 18.31 -29.96
C GLU A 302 5.70 18.88 -28.55
N LYS A 303 5.88 20.20 -28.48
CA LYS A 303 5.88 20.94 -27.21
C LYS A 303 4.45 21.30 -26.84
N ILE A 304 4.03 20.85 -25.66
CA ILE A 304 2.74 21.16 -25.05
C ILE A 304 3.03 22.11 -23.88
N VAL A 305 2.38 23.27 -23.87
CA VAL A 305 2.47 24.21 -22.74
C VAL A 305 1.20 24.06 -21.91
N GLU A 306 1.34 23.71 -20.64
CA GLU A 306 0.23 23.65 -19.69
C GLU A 306 0.36 24.76 -18.65
N GLU A 307 -0.72 25.50 -18.41
CA GLU A 307 -0.74 26.53 -17.37
C GLU A 307 -0.95 25.89 -16.00
N LEU A 308 -0.14 26.28 -15.02
CA LEU A 308 -0.19 25.74 -13.64
C LEU A 308 -1.29 26.42 -12.81
N VAL A 309 -1.72 27.61 -13.24
CA VAL A 309 -2.83 28.39 -12.69
C VAL A 309 -3.57 29.07 -13.84
N GLU A 310 -4.78 29.58 -13.59
CA GLU A 310 -5.54 30.36 -14.57
C GLU A 310 -4.72 31.58 -15.04
N ASP A 311 -4.61 31.77 -16.37
CA ASP A 311 -3.78 32.79 -17.01
C ASP A 311 -2.28 32.71 -16.65
N GLY A 312 -1.79 31.54 -16.25
CA GLY A 312 -0.44 31.34 -15.73
C GLY A 312 0.68 31.73 -16.71
N SER A 313 0.44 31.68 -18.02
CA SER A 313 1.38 32.18 -19.04
C SER A 313 1.61 33.69 -19.01
N GLN A 314 0.75 34.45 -18.34
CA GLN A 314 0.85 35.90 -18.17
C GLN A 314 1.37 36.31 -16.79
N ILE A 315 1.53 35.35 -15.88
CA ILE A 315 2.01 35.57 -14.52
C ILE A 315 3.49 35.18 -14.48
N LYS A 316 4.35 36.18 -14.28
CA LYS A 316 5.79 36.03 -14.12
C LYS A 316 6.15 35.89 -12.64
#